data_AF-A0A7X5WV89-F1
#
_entry.id   AF-A0A7X5WV89-F1
#
_cell.length_a   1.000
_cell.length_b   1.000
_cell.length_c   1.000
_cell.angle_alpha   90.00
_cell.angle_beta   90.00
_cell.angle_gamma   90.00
#
_symmetry.space_group_name_H-M   'P 1'
#
loop_
_entity.id
_entity.type
_entity.pdbx_description
1 polymer ?
#
loop_
_entity_poly.entity_id
_entity_poly.type
_entity_poly.pdbx_seq_one_letter_code
_entity_poly.pdbx_strand_id
1 'polypeptide(L)' 'MTEAIDGTQLEQALSIIDRGLGDLQRRELVSSAEVADLLLDLRTVLTFLPIEPAEPAAVN' A
#
# COMPACT_ATOMS: atom_id res chain seq x y z
N MET A 1 -9.63 5.20 17.02
CA MET A 1 -9.40 3.74 17.06
C MET A 1 -8.72 3.39 15.76
N THR A 2 -7.60 2.65 15.79
CA THR A 2 -7.00 2.13 14.56
C THR A 2 -7.78 0.88 14.20
N GLU A 3 -8.46 0.93 13.07
CA GLU A 3 -9.25 -0.18 12.54
C GLU A 3 -8.29 -1.19 11.89
N ALA A 4 -8.57 -2.49 12.02
CA ALA A 4 -7.69 -3.53 11.50
C ALA A 4 -7.85 -3.61 9.98
N ILE A 5 -6.77 -3.31 9.25
CA ILE A 5 -6.71 -3.49 7.79
C ILE A 5 -6.94 -4.98 7.48
N ASP A 6 -7.84 -5.27 6.52
CA ASP A 6 -8.05 -6.63 6.01
C ASP A 6 -6.72 -7.22 5.51
N GLY A 7 -6.34 -8.38 6.05
CA GLY A 7 -5.09 -9.06 5.71
C GLY A 7 -4.94 -9.34 4.21
N THR A 8 -6.03 -9.60 3.50
CA THR A 8 -6.01 -9.86 2.05
C THR A 8 -5.71 -8.58 1.25
N GLN A 9 -6.24 -7.44 1.69
CA GLN A 9 -5.94 -6.14 1.06
C GLN A 9 -4.51 -5.70 1.38
N LEU A 10 -4.05 -5.98 2.59
CA LEU A 10 -2.67 -5.70 3.00
C LEU A 10 -1.67 -6.52 2.16
N GLU A 11 -1.92 -7.82 1.95
CA GLU A 11 -1.06 -8.68 1.12
C GLU A 11 -1.01 -8.19 -0.34
N GLN A 12 -2.13 -7.75 -0.91
CA GLN A 12 -2.17 -7.16 -2.25
C GLN A 12 -1.36 -5.86 -2.34
N ALA A 13 -1.54 -4.98 -1.34
CA ALA A 13 -0.77 -3.75 -1.24
C ALA A 13 0.74 -4.04 -1.16
N LEU A 14 1.15 -4.96 -0.28
CA LEU A 14 2.55 -5.38 -0.15
C LEU A 14 3.11 -5.95 -1.46
N SER A 15 2.35 -6.78 -2.17
CA SER A 15 2.78 -7.34 -3.45
C SER A 15 3.05 -6.26 -4.52
N ILE A 16 2.22 -5.21 -4.57
CA ILE A 16 2.41 -4.07 -5.49
C ILE A 16 3.67 -3.29 -5.10
N ILE A 17 3.86 -3.02 -3.80
CA ILE A 17 5.03 -2.31 -3.26
C ILE A 17 6.31 -3.07 -3.59
N ASP A 18 6.35 -4.37 -3.32
CA ASP A 18 7.54 -5.22 -3.52
C ASP A 18 7.94 -5.30 -4.98
N ARG A 19 6.97 -5.34 -5.91
CA ARG A 19 7.25 -5.30 -7.34
C ARG A 19 7.95 -4.00 -7.74
N GLY A 20 7.40 -2.85 -7.36
CA GLY A 20 7.96 -1.54 -7.72
C GLY A 20 9.35 -1.32 -7.13
N LEU A 21 9.57 -1.75 -5.89
CA LEU A 21 10.88 -1.69 -5.25
C LEU A 21 11.89 -2.65 -5.90
N GLY A 22 11.47 -3.87 -6.23
CA GLY A 22 12.31 -4.84 -6.92
C GLY A 22 12.75 -4.39 -8.32
N ASP A 23 11.88 -3.66 -9.03
CA ASP A 23 12.22 -3.06 -10.33
C ASP A 23 13.28 -1.97 -10.19
N LEU A 24 13.20 -1.12 -9.16
CA LEU A 24 14.25 -0.11 -8.90
C LEU A 24 15.56 -0.74 -8.46
N GLN A 25 15.51 -1.78 -7.62
CA GLN A 25 16.71 -2.43 -7.08
C GLN A 25 17.56 -3.11 -8.15
N ARG A 26 16.94 -3.55 -9.25
CA ARG A 26 17.62 -4.17 -10.39
C ARG A 26 18.31 -3.19 -11.33
N ARG A 27 18.07 -1.88 -11.18
CA ARG A 27 18.59 -0.85 -12.07
C ARG A 27 19.79 -0.16 -11.42
N GLU A 28 20.88 -0.02 -12.16
CA GLU A 28 22.09 0.68 -11.70
C GLU A 28 21.89 2.20 -11.58
N LEU A 29 21.02 2.79 -12.42
CA LEU A 29 20.69 4.21 -12.42
C LEU A 29 19.18 4.38 -12.59
N VAL A 30 18.59 5.16 -11.68
CA VAL A 30 17.16 5.50 -11.67
C VAL A 30 17.05 7.02 -11.63
N SER A 31 16.16 7.59 -12.45
CA SER A 31 15.95 9.03 -12.44
C SER A 31 15.23 9.48 -11.17
N SER A 32 15.50 10.70 -10.68
CA SER A 32 14.75 11.26 -9.54
C SER A 32 13.25 11.39 -9.83
N ALA A 33 12.87 11.53 -11.09
CA ALA A 33 11.46 11.53 -11.51
C ALA A 33 10.80 10.16 -11.29
N GLU A 34 11.44 9.06 -11.74
CA GLU A 34 10.93 7.71 -11.51
C GLU A 34 10.84 7.35 -10.02
N VAL A 35 11.79 7.82 -9.21
CA VAL A 35 11.71 7.65 -7.74
C VAL A 35 10.52 8.42 -7.17
N ALA A 36 10.26 9.64 -7.64
CA ALA A 36 9.12 10.43 -7.18
C ALA A 36 7.77 9.80 -7.56
N ASP A 37 7.67 9.25 -8.78
CA ASP A 37 6.48 8.55 -9.25
C ASP A 37 6.21 7.30 -8.42
N LEU A 38 7.23 6.48 -8.14
CA LEU A 38 7.07 5.32 -7.26
C LEU A 38 6.62 5.75 -5.86
N LEU A 39 7.21 6.79 -5.28
CA LEU A 39 6.80 7.29 -3.96
C LEU A 39 5.34 7.78 -3.94
N LEU A 40 4.88 8.38 -5.04
CA LEU A 40 3.47 8.78 -5.21
C LEU A 40 2.54 7.56 -5.30
N ASP A 41 2.96 6.51 -6.00
CA ASP A 41 2.22 5.25 -6.09
C ASP A 41 2.14 4.56 -4.72
N LEU A 42 3.25 4.49 -3.98
CA LEU A 42 3.29 3.95 -2.62
C LEU A 42 2.35 4.72 -1.69
N ARG A 43 2.37 6.05 -1.76
CA ARG A 43 1.44 6.90 -0.99
C ARG A 43 0.00 6.56 -1.33
N THR A 44 -0.32 6.40 -2.60
CA THR A 44 -1.66 6.08 -3.06
C THR A 44 -2.10 4.73 -2.49
N VAL A 45 -1.29 3.67 -2.65
CA VAL A 45 -1.58 2.33 -2.10
C VAL A 45 -1.80 2.36 -0.59
N LEU A 46 -0.93 3.06 0.16
CA LEU A 46 -1.02 3.14 1.61
C LEU A 46 -2.21 4.00 2.11
N THR A 47 -2.68 4.95 1.30
CA THR A 47 -3.80 5.84 1.66
C THR A 47 -5.16 5.29 1.20
N PHE A 48 -5.19 4.43 0.19
CA PHE A 48 -6.42 3.87 -0.39
C PHE A 48 -6.92 2.59 0.26
N LEU A 49 -6.21 2.03 1.25
CA LEU A 49 -6.75 0.93 2.06
C LEU A 49 -8.02 1.44 2.77
N PRO A 50 -9.23 1.06 2.32
CA PRO A 50 -10.47 1.57 2.88
C PRO A 50 -10.57 1.04 4.30
N ILE A 51 -10.57 1.96 5.24
CA ILE A 51 -10.99 1.67 6.60
C ILE A 51 -12.52 1.51 6.53
N GLU A 52 -13.02 0.28 6.44
CA GLU A 52 -14.46 0.00 6.46
C GLU A 52 -14.99 0.27 7.87
N PRO A 53 -16.01 1.14 8.03
CA PRO A 53 -16.51 1.51 9.34
C PRO A 53 -17.04 0.26 10.06
N ALA A 54 -16.40 -0.07 11.19
CA ALA A 54 -16.80 -1.18 12.04
C ALA A 54 -18.31 -1.13 12.36
N GLU A 55 -19.06 -2.12 11.86
CA GLU A 55 -20.46 -2.30 12.20
C GLU A 55 -20.58 -2.45 13.73
N PRO A 56 -21.44 -1.68 14.42
CA PRO A 56 -21.53 -1.74 15.87
C PRO A 56 -21.97 -3.13 16.27
N ALA A 57 -21.09 -3.86 16.97
CA ALA A 57 -21.32 -5.21 17.46
C ALA A 57 -22.74 -5.34 18.04
N ALA A 58 -23.60 -6.08 17.35
CA ALA A 58 -24.92 -6.41 17.83
C ALA A 58 -24.78 -7.15 19.17
N VAL A 59 -25.15 -6.45 20.25
CA VAL A 59 -25.34 -7.03 21.58
C VAL A 59 -26.42 -8.11 21.46
N ASN A 60 -26.02 -9.37 21.67
CA ASN A 60 -26.89 -10.47 22.02
C ASN A 60 -26.19 -11.32 23.10
#